data_AF-A0AAV8YEW6-F1
#
_entry.id   AF-A0AAV8YEW6-F1
#
_cell.length_a   1.000
_cell.length_b   1.000
_cell.length_c   1.000
_cell.angle_alpha   90.00
_cell.angle_beta   90.00
_cell.angle_gamma   90.00
#
_symmetry.space_group_name_H-M   'P 1'
#
loop_
_entity.id
_entity.type
_entity.pdbx_description
1 polymer ?
#
loop_
_entity_poly.entity_id
_entity_poly.type
_entity_poly.pdbx_seq_one_letter_code
_entity_poly.pdbx_strand_id
1 'polypeptide(L)'
;MSLKTSKRAHVEGLYVLIYIYKSAAETIPMLKKAFGVDCLSDRHIFRWHKAFAEGREDVNDENHAGRPSTSSSDDNVIRMRDLLNTDRRLSVRLISETVDITKTIVHEIVSESLGMRKVCAKLVPKTFVERYCIGHDHKPYKVNQGYGGWQAIDATPQETSEGFYQCGPTSLEAIKKGNVGYNYDVAFMIASVNADVMRWKEDKTCEMGYSKIFCNKNHVGKIILTKQPFLFDPNGDKDRLDITCHYKPKEESEEERLSLLNAVRGTAAAKKILCPARTCNGRHGVCSTDKIKIGQNFTVVVNIKNKSDKVRHVKCALFAASVYYTGVKAKHITRQEGQFEMKPNSTEQLRLPIKADEYLDKLVEYCNMKIYAIATVTETRQTWADEDDFQVLKPNIEIRRSG
;
A
#
# COMPACT_ATOMS: atom_id res chain seq x y z
N MET A 1 -28.48 -33.56 10.14
CA MET A 1 -28.14 -33.07 11.50
C MET A 1 -26.67 -33.39 11.73
N SER A 2 -25.84 -32.41 12.09
CA SER A 2 -24.37 -32.57 12.12
C SER A 2 -23.93 -33.57 13.19
N LEU A 3 -22.92 -34.42 12.90
CA LEU A 3 -22.26 -35.32 13.86
C LEU A 3 -21.82 -34.62 15.16
N LYS A 4 -21.58 -33.30 15.11
CA LYS A 4 -21.26 -32.48 16.30
C LYS A 4 -22.45 -32.32 17.25
N THR A 5 -23.67 -32.20 16.74
CA THR A 5 -24.88 -32.01 17.54
C THR A 5 -25.24 -33.29 18.30
N SER A 6 -25.05 -34.46 17.69
CA SER A 6 -25.28 -35.77 18.30
C SER A 6 -24.29 -36.07 19.44
N LYS A 7 -22.98 -35.82 19.23
CA LYS A 7 -21.98 -36.04 20.28
C LYS A 7 -22.19 -35.17 21.52
N ARG A 8 -22.61 -33.91 21.34
CA ARG A 8 -22.91 -33.00 22.45
C ARG A 8 -24.09 -33.49 23.29
N ALA A 9 -25.16 -33.97 22.65
CA ALA A 9 -26.32 -34.53 23.34
C ALA A 9 -25.95 -35.76 24.19
N HIS A 10 -25.00 -36.60 23.74
CA HIS A 10 -24.51 -37.74 24.53
C HIS A 10 -23.75 -37.29 25.79
N VAL A 11 -22.94 -36.23 25.69
CA VAL A 11 -22.15 -35.70 26.81
C VAL A 11 -23.05 -34.96 27.82
N GLU A 12 -24.04 -34.20 27.35
CA GLU A 12 -25.05 -33.57 28.21
C GLU A 12 -25.91 -34.62 28.94
N GLY A 13 -26.32 -35.69 28.25
CA GLY A 13 -27.00 -36.82 28.89
C GLY A 13 -26.14 -37.51 29.96
N LEU A 14 -24.84 -37.63 29.73
CA LEU A 14 -23.90 -38.16 30.72
C LEU A 14 -23.77 -37.25 31.95
N TYR A 15 -23.68 -35.93 31.73
CA TYR A 15 -23.63 -34.94 32.81
C TYR A 15 -24.84 -35.05 33.74
N VAL A 16 -26.06 -35.16 33.16
CA VAL A 16 -27.29 -35.34 33.92
C VAL A 16 -27.27 -36.64 34.73
N LEU A 17 -26.82 -37.76 34.15
CA LEU A 17 -26.78 -39.07 34.82
C LEU A 17 -25.82 -39.10 36.02
N ILE A 18 -24.73 -38.33 35.96
CA ILE A 18 -23.78 -38.22 37.07
C ILE A 18 -24.33 -37.33 38.18
N TYR A 19 -25.04 -36.27 37.82
CA TYR A 19 -25.68 -35.37 38.77
C TYR A 19 -26.81 -36.04 39.59
N ILE A 20 -27.41 -37.10 39.05
CA ILE A 20 -28.37 -37.96 39.77
C ILE A 20 -27.69 -39.11 40.55
N TYR A 21 -26.38 -38.98 40.84
CA TYR A 21 -25.56 -39.89 41.65
C TYR A 21 -25.49 -41.34 41.12
N LYS A 22 -25.50 -41.55 39.80
CA LYS A 22 -25.30 -42.88 39.20
C LYS A 22 -23.82 -43.22 39.04
N SER A 23 -23.47 -44.46 39.32
CA SER A 23 -22.13 -44.99 39.09
C SER A 23 -21.84 -45.19 37.60
N ALA A 24 -20.57 -45.26 37.20
CA ALA A 24 -20.18 -45.48 35.80
C ALA A 24 -20.77 -46.79 35.23
N ALA A 25 -20.90 -47.82 36.08
CA ALA A 25 -21.49 -49.10 35.72
C ALA A 25 -23.00 -49.01 35.43
N GLU A 26 -23.72 -48.09 36.08
CA GLU A 26 -25.14 -47.83 35.82
C GLU A 26 -25.35 -46.90 34.61
N THR A 27 -24.45 -45.93 34.43
CA THR A 27 -24.56 -44.89 33.41
C THR A 27 -24.37 -45.42 31.98
N ILE A 28 -23.44 -46.38 31.78
CA ILE A 28 -23.18 -47.01 30.48
C ILE A 28 -24.43 -47.68 29.87
N PRO A 29 -25.14 -48.61 30.57
CA PRO A 29 -26.33 -49.24 30.00
C PRO A 29 -27.48 -48.25 29.79
N MET A 30 -27.60 -47.20 30.61
CA MET A 30 -28.62 -46.16 30.43
C MET A 30 -28.39 -45.34 29.15
N LEU A 31 -27.14 -44.95 28.88
CA LEU A 31 -26.79 -44.24 27.64
C LEU A 31 -26.92 -45.12 26.40
N LYS A 32 -26.54 -46.41 26.48
CA LYS A 32 -26.74 -47.36 25.39
C LYS A 32 -28.22 -47.58 25.08
N LYS A 33 -29.07 -47.60 26.10
CA LYS A 33 -30.53 -47.69 25.92
C LYS A 33 -31.11 -46.42 25.29
N ALA A 34 -30.63 -45.23 25.68
CA ALA A 34 -31.15 -43.96 25.19
C ALA A 34 -30.71 -43.63 23.75
N PHE A 35 -29.46 -43.96 23.39
CA PHE A 35 -28.85 -43.53 22.13
C PHE A 35 -28.54 -44.68 21.15
N GLY A 36 -28.74 -45.94 21.56
CA GLY A 36 -28.65 -47.10 20.67
C GLY A 36 -27.32 -47.19 19.90
N VAL A 37 -27.41 -47.35 18.59
CA VAL A 37 -26.27 -47.46 17.66
C VAL A 37 -25.43 -46.18 17.58
N ASP A 38 -26.00 -45.04 17.94
CA ASP A 38 -25.32 -43.74 17.90
C ASP A 38 -24.59 -43.42 19.22
N CYS A 39 -24.71 -44.28 20.24
CA CYS A 39 -24.11 -44.07 21.55
C CYS A 39 -22.58 -43.92 21.49
N LEU A 40 -22.03 -43.05 22.34
CA LEU A 40 -20.57 -42.95 22.52
C LEU A 40 -19.98 -44.30 22.95
N SER A 41 -18.78 -44.60 22.48
CA SER A 41 -18.04 -45.80 22.93
C SER A 41 -17.81 -45.77 24.44
N ASP A 42 -17.78 -46.94 25.08
CA ASP A 42 -17.56 -47.10 26.54
C ASP A 42 -16.33 -46.34 27.05
N ARG A 43 -15.24 -46.29 26.26
CA ARG A 43 -14.04 -45.52 26.59
C ARG A 43 -14.28 -44.02 26.70
N HIS A 44 -15.10 -43.45 25.82
CA HIS A 44 -15.45 -42.03 25.85
C HIS A 44 -16.42 -41.72 26.99
N ILE A 45 -17.40 -42.61 27.23
CA ILE A 45 -18.32 -42.51 28.36
C ILE A 45 -17.54 -42.50 29.69
N PHE A 46 -16.60 -43.44 29.87
CA PHE A 46 -15.79 -43.51 31.08
C PHE A 46 -14.89 -42.28 31.26
N ARG A 47 -14.25 -41.79 30.18
CA ARG A 47 -13.41 -40.58 30.21
C ARG A 47 -14.21 -39.36 30.69
N TRP A 48 -15.38 -39.13 30.11
CA TRP A 48 -16.23 -38.00 30.50
C TRP A 48 -16.83 -38.20 31.89
N HIS A 49 -17.17 -39.43 32.27
CA HIS A 49 -17.67 -39.72 33.61
C HIS A 49 -16.63 -39.40 34.68
N LYS A 50 -15.37 -39.75 34.43
CA LYS A 50 -14.27 -39.38 35.32
C LYS A 50 -14.10 -37.86 35.38
N ALA A 51 -14.09 -37.17 34.23
CA ALA A 51 -13.93 -35.72 34.19
C ALA A 51 -15.04 -34.97 34.97
N PHE A 52 -16.30 -35.42 34.85
CA PHE A 52 -17.42 -34.83 35.59
C PHE A 52 -17.38 -35.18 37.09
N ALA A 53 -16.99 -36.41 37.45
CA ALA A 53 -16.77 -36.78 38.85
C ALA A 53 -15.62 -35.99 39.51
N GLU A 54 -14.65 -35.53 38.72
CA GLU A 54 -13.54 -34.67 39.14
C GLU A 54 -13.90 -33.17 39.13
N GLY A 55 -15.18 -32.81 38.92
CA GLY A 55 -15.69 -31.44 39.08
C GLY A 55 -15.72 -30.60 37.79
N ARG A 56 -15.55 -31.20 36.61
CA ARG A 56 -15.82 -30.52 35.34
C ARG A 56 -17.32 -30.27 35.20
N GLU A 57 -17.72 -29.08 34.74
CA GLU A 57 -19.13 -28.77 34.43
C GLU A 57 -19.34 -28.40 32.95
N ASP A 58 -18.28 -28.13 32.20
CA ASP A 58 -18.35 -27.75 30.79
C ASP A 58 -18.28 -28.97 29.85
N VAL A 59 -19.23 -29.02 28.91
CA VAL A 59 -19.38 -30.07 27.89
C VAL A 59 -18.69 -29.73 26.57
N ASN A 60 -18.11 -28.54 26.43
CA ASN A 60 -17.37 -28.15 25.22
C ASN A 60 -15.98 -28.83 25.17
N ASP A 61 -15.46 -29.00 23.94
CA ASP A 61 -14.09 -29.49 23.72
C ASP A 61 -13.09 -28.46 24.29
N GLU A 62 -12.05 -28.95 24.97
CA GLU A 62 -10.94 -28.08 25.39
C GLU A 62 -10.19 -27.57 24.16
N ASN A 63 -9.65 -26.35 24.24
CA ASN A 63 -8.78 -25.81 23.21
C ASN A 63 -7.55 -26.69 23.08
N HIS A 64 -7.55 -27.60 22.11
CA HIS A 64 -6.38 -28.38 21.76
C HIS A 64 -5.37 -27.44 21.09
N ALA A 65 -4.24 -27.20 21.76
CA ALA A 65 -3.05 -26.70 21.08
C ALA A 65 -2.65 -27.75 20.03
N GLY A 66 -2.85 -27.42 18.75
CA GLY A 66 -2.33 -28.23 17.66
C GLY A 66 -0.80 -28.34 17.75
N ARG A 67 -0.23 -29.32 17.03
CA ARG A 67 1.23 -29.46 16.89
C ARG A 67 1.82 -28.10 16.44
N PRO A 68 2.82 -27.53 17.14
CA PRO A 68 3.45 -26.29 16.70
C PRO A 68 3.93 -26.46 15.26
N SER A 69 3.47 -25.58 14.37
CA SER A 69 3.97 -25.57 13.01
C SER A 69 5.46 -25.23 13.06
N THR A 70 6.33 -26.01 12.42
CA THR A 70 7.79 -25.71 12.35
C THR A 70 8.07 -24.38 11.67
N SER A 71 7.07 -23.78 11.04
CA SER A 71 7.08 -22.52 10.32
C SER A 71 6.77 -21.28 11.17
N SER A 72 6.24 -21.44 12.38
CA SER A 72 6.03 -20.36 13.36
C SER A 72 7.06 -20.41 14.48
N SER A 73 8.32 -20.78 14.17
CA SER A 73 9.42 -20.73 15.12
C SER A 73 9.65 -19.29 15.61
N ASP A 74 10.16 -19.14 16.83
CA ASP A 74 10.50 -17.82 17.40
C ASP A 74 11.44 -17.02 16.47
N ASP A 75 12.33 -17.71 15.74
CA ASP A 75 13.22 -17.10 14.74
C ASP A 75 12.45 -16.45 13.58
N ASN A 76 11.44 -17.14 13.04
CA ASN A 76 10.58 -16.58 11.98
C ASN A 76 9.76 -15.38 12.49
N VAL A 77 9.28 -15.45 13.74
CA VAL A 77 8.55 -14.33 14.37
C VAL A 77 9.46 -13.12 14.56
N ILE A 78 10.69 -13.31 15.02
CA ILE A 78 11.69 -12.24 15.20
C ILE A 78 12.05 -11.63 13.84
N ARG A 79 12.39 -12.46 12.85
CA ARG A 79 12.75 -11.98 11.51
C ARG A 79 11.62 -11.20 10.85
N MET A 80 10.38 -11.64 11.02
CA MET A 80 9.21 -10.92 10.53
C MET A 80 8.95 -9.63 11.29
N ARG A 81 9.15 -9.61 12.61
CA ARG A 81 9.05 -8.40 13.43
C ARG A 81 10.07 -7.36 13.00
N ASP A 82 11.33 -7.75 12.79
CA ASP A 82 12.40 -6.86 12.36
C ASP A 82 12.16 -6.32 10.95
N LEU A 83 11.72 -7.19 10.04
CA LEU A 83 11.35 -6.80 8.68
C LEU A 83 10.19 -5.79 8.67
N LEU A 84 9.15 -6.04 9.47
CA LEU A 84 8.02 -5.12 9.61
C LEU A 84 8.41 -3.83 10.33
N ASN A 85 9.31 -3.86 11.30
CA ASN A 85 9.84 -2.64 11.92
C ASN A 85 10.69 -1.82 10.95
N THR A 86 11.31 -2.46 9.96
CA THR A 86 12.06 -1.79 8.89
C THR A 86 11.13 -1.14 7.87
N ASP A 87 10.14 -1.88 7.35
CA ASP A 87 9.10 -1.33 6.48
C ASP A 87 7.74 -1.95 6.80
N ARG A 88 6.88 -1.17 7.45
CA ARG A 88 5.53 -1.59 7.84
C ARG A 88 4.54 -1.61 6.67
N ARG A 89 4.96 -1.19 5.47
CA ARG A 89 4.11 -1.15 4.25
C ARG A 89 4.24 -2.42 3.41
N LEU A 90 5.11 -3.36 3.80
CA LEU A 90 5.31 -4.60 3.06
C LEU A 90 4.01 -5.41 3.03
N SER A 91 3.63 -5.88 1.84
CA SER A 91 2.47 -6.76 1.71
C SER A 91 2.80 -8.15 2.27
N VAL A 92 1.78 -8.90 2.71
CA VAL A 92 1.92 -10.31 3.12
C VAL A 92 2.67 -11.13 2.07
N ARG A 93 2.47 -10.80 0.78
CA ARG A 93 3.19 -11.43 -0.33
C ARG A 93 4.67 -11.07 -0.34
N LEU A 94 5.02 -9.80 -0.20
CA LEU A 94 6.41 -9.37 -0.20
C LEU A 94 7.17 -9.91 1.01
N ILE A 95 6.52 -9.96 2.18
CA ILE A 95 7.08 -10.60 3.38
C ILE A 95 7.31 -12.08 3.09
N SER A 96 6.30 -12.80 2.59
CA SER A 96 6.40 -14.21 2.21
C SER A 96 7.58 -14.50 1.28
N GLU A 97 7.78 -13.70 0.24
CA GLU A 97 8.90 -13.83 -0.70
C GLU A 97 10.26 -13.47 -0.06
N THR A 98 10.29 -12.59 0.94
CA THR A 98 11.53 -12.13 1.62
C THR A 98 12.01 -13.10 2.69
N VAL A 99 11.08 -13.67 3.47
CA VAL A 99 11.39 -14.63 4.54
C VAL A 99 11.31 -16.09 4.09
N ASP A 100 10.90 -16.35 2.85
CA ASP A 100 10.68 -17.68 2.28
C ASP A 100 9.68 -18.54 3.10
N ILE A 101 8.59 -17.89 3.52
CA ILE A 101 7.52 -18.50 4.31
C ILE A 101 6.23 -18.36 3.51
N THR A 102 5.30 -19.31 3.62
CA THR A 102 4.02 -19.22 2.92
C THR A 102 3.17 -18.04 3.44
N LYS A 103 2.37 -17.44 2.55
CA LYS A 103 1.51 -16.29 2.88
C LYS A 103 0.55 -16.55 4.04
N THR A 104 0.07 -17.79 4.19
CA THR A 104 -0.85 -18.17 5.27
C THR A 104 -0.17 -18.06 6.63
N ILE A 105 1.05 -18.57 6.75
CA ILE A 105 1.83 -18.50 7.98
C ILE A 105 2.25 -17.04 8.25
N VAL A 106 2.62 -16.29 7.21
CA VAL A 106 2.91 -14.86 7.35
C VAL A 106 1.70 -14.13 7.94
N HIS A 107 0.50 -14.39 7.42
CA HIS A 107 -0.72 -13.79 7.95
C HIS A 107 -0.94 -14.15 9.43
N GLU A 108 -0.83 -15.44 9.76
CA GLU A 108 -0.99 -15.96 11.13
C GLU A 108 0.01 -15.31 12.11
N ILE A 109 1.30 -15.27 11.76
CA ILE A 109 2.33 -14.63 12.60
C ILE A 109 2.02 -13.13 12.79
N VAL A 110 1.65 -12.42 11.74
CA VAL A 110 1.35 -10.97 11.82
C VAL A 110 0.12 -10.70 12.69
N SER A 111 -0.96 -11.46 12.50
CA SER A 111 -2.21 -11.21 13.22
C SER A 111 -2.23 -11.78 14.63
N GLU A 112 -1.73 -13.01 14.82
CA GLU A 112 -1.88 -13.75 16.07
C GLU A 112 -0.64 -13.62 16.96
N SER A 113 0.56 -13.79 16.41
CA SER A 113 1.80 -13.74 17.20
C SER A 113 2.28 -12.31 17.47
N LEU A 114 2.20 -11.43 16.47
CA LEU A 114 2.59 -10.01 16.60
C LEU A 114 1.43 -9.11 17.03
N GLY A 115 0.18 -9.61 16.99
CA GLY A 115 -1.01 -8.84 17.36
C GLY A 115 -1.27 -7.62 16.47
N MET A 116 -0.68 -7.59 15.27
CA MET A 116 -0.80 -6.44 14.38
C MET A 116 -2.13 -6.50 13.63
N ARG A 117 -2.83 -5.36 13.58
CA ARG A 117 -4.08 -5.22 12.83
C ARG A 117 -3.93 -4.19 11.73
N LYS A 118 -4.52 -4.49 10.57
CA LYS A 118 -4.60 -3.52 9.46
C LYS A 118 -5.54 -2.38 9.85
N VAL A 119 -5.01 -1.17 9.95
CA VAL A 119 -5.81 0.05 10.09
C VAL A 119 -5.85 0.72 8.71
N CYS A 120 -7.05 0.94 8.17
CA CYS A 120 -7.21 1.62 6.88
C CYS A 120 -7.36 3.13 7.11
N ALA A 121 -6.79 3.95 6.21
CA ALA A 121 -7.04 5.38 6.16
C ALA A 121 -8.54 5.66 6.05
N LYS A 122 -9.05 6.62 6.85
CA LYS A 122 -10.47 7.00 6.90
C LYS A 122 -10.57 8.51 6.74
N LEU A 123 -11.32 8.96 5.74
CA LEU A 123 -11.79 10.35 5.69
C LEU A 123 -12.98 10.47 6.65
N VAL A 124 -12.86 11.36 7.63
CA VAL A 124 -13.93 11.60 8.61
C VAL A 124 -14.53 12.98 8.35
N PRO A 125 -15.80 13.07 7.90
CA PRO A 125 -16.49 14.34 7.78
C PRO A 125 -16.80 14.88 9.17
N LYS A 126 -16.37 16.10 9.49
CA LYS A 126 -16.77 16.80 10.71
C LYS A 126 -17.73 17.94 10.38
N THR A 127 -18.92 17.92 10.96
CA THR A 127 -19.92 18.98 10.80
C THR A 127 -19.48 20.30 11.44
N PHE A 128 -19.97 21.38 10.86
CA PHE A 128 -19.54 22.78 11.00
C PHE A 128 -19.70 23.44 12.39
N VAL A 129 -19.97 22.68 13.45
CA VAL A 129 -20.27 23.28 14.75
C VAL A 129 -19.04 23.24 15.64
N GLU A 130 -18.65 24.42 16.13
CA GLU A 130 -17.74 24.57 17.25
C GLU A 130 -18.14 23.61 18.36
N ARG A 131 -17.31 22.57 18.56
CA ARG A 131 -16.83 22.04 19.83
C ARG A 131 -16.42 20.59 19.63
N TYR A 132 -15.13 20.35 19.85
CA TYR A 132 -14.58 19.09 20.37
C TYR A 132 -14.45 17.91 19.37
N CYS A 133 -13.23 17.37 19.20
CA CYS A 133 -12.98 16.02 18.61
C CYS A 133 -12.62 15.07 19.74
N ILE A 134 -13.25 13.90 19.86
CA ILE A 134 -12.84 12.82 20.76
C ILE A 134 -11.71 12.04 20.07
N GLY A 135 -10.47 12.23 20.52
CA GLY A 135 -9.35 11.35 20.16
C GLY A 135 -9.46 9.98 20.85
N HIS A 136 -8.47 9.11 20.65
CA HIS A 136 -8.37 7.81 21.34
C HIS A 136 -8.49 7.93 22.88
N ASP A 137 -8.20 9.12 23.44
CA ASP A 137 -8.25 9.43 24.88
C ASP A 137 -9.56 10.11 25.34
N HIS A 138 -10.59 10.16 24.50
CA HIS A 138 -11.85 10.87 24.77
C HIS A 138 -11.73 12.37 25.10
N LYS A 139 -10.56 12.99 24.93
CA LYS A 139 -10.35 14.41 25.16
C LYS A 139 -10.72 15.25 23.94
N PRO A 140 -11.39 16.39 24.16
CA PRO A 140 -11.91 17.18 23.07
C PRO A 140 -10.91 18.20 22.47
N TYR A 141 -10.54 18.06 21.18
CA TYR A 141 -9.68 19.05 20.50
C TYR A 141 -10.44 20.29 19.97
N LYS A 142 -9.86 21.48 20.14
CA LYS A 142 -10.37 22.77 19.62
C LYS A 142 -9.80 23.02 18.23
N VAL A 143 -10.68 23.12 17.23
CA VAL A 143 -10.31 23.52 15.85
C VAL A 143 -10.54 25.02 15.73
N ASN A 144 -9.55 25.76 15.22
CA ASN A 144 -9.67 27.21 15.03
C ASN A 144 -10.75 27.54 13.99
N GLN A 145 -11.39 28.70 14.13
CA GLN A 145 -12.44 29.15 13.22
C GLN A 145 -11.92 29.12 11.77
N GLY A 146 -12.70 28.50 10.88
CA GLY A 146 -12.33 28.31 9.46
C GLY A 146 -11.58 27.01 9.13
N TYR A 147 -11.13 26.22 10.10
CA TYR A 147 -10.39 24.96 9.86
C TYR A 147 -11.21 23.67 10.11
N GLY A 148 -12.52 23.82 10.33
CA GLY A 148 -13.46 22.70 10.45
C GLY A 148 -13.68 21.95 9.14
N GLY A 149 -14.68 21.06 9.09
CA GLY A 149 -14.95 20.24 7.91
C GLY A 149 -14.14 18.94 7.86
N TRP A 150 -13.79 18.50 6.65
CA TRP A 150 -13.04 17.26 6.42
C TRP A 150 -11.66 17.28 7.07
N GLN A 151 -11.32 16.17 7.74
CA GLN A 151 -10.00 15.94 8.32
C GLN A 151 -9.38 14.70 7.68
N ALA A 152 -8.14 14.83 7.20
CA ALA A 152 -7.35 13.71 6.70
C ALA A 152 -6.76 12.92 7.87
N ILE A 153 -6.85 11.59 7.80
CA ILE A 153 -6.22 10.65 8.73
C ILE A 153 -5.58 9.57 7.87
N ASP A 154 -4.26 9.42 8.01
CA ASP A 154 -3.52 8.35 7.34
C ASP A 154 -3.04 7.34 8.38
N ALA A 155 -3.57 6.12 8.27
CA ALA A 155 -3.15 5.00 9.11
C ALA A 155 -1.93 4.27 8.53
N THR A 156 -1.45 4.67 7.35
CA THR A 156 -0.25 4.11 6.74
C THR A 156 0.97 4.59 7.54
N PRO A 157 1.75 3.67 8.13
CA PRO A 157 2.91 4.02 8.95
C PRO A 157 4.07 4.51 8.08
N GLN A 158 4.01 5.77 7.64
CA GLN A 158 5.02 6.38 6.76
C GLN A 158 6.06 7.17 7.57
N GLU A 159 5.58 8.14 8.35
CA GLU A 159 6.40 8.99 9.22
C GLU A 159 5.94 8.84 10.68
N THR A 160 6.84 9.10 11.62
CA THR A 160 6.47 9.14 13.04
C THR A 160 6.04 10.54 13.43
N SER A 161 4.91 10.65 14.10
CA SER A 161 4.43 11.86 14.77
C SER A 161 4.44 11.62 16.27
N GLU A 162 5.17 12.45 17.02
CA GLU A 162 5.38 12.30 18.47
C GLU A 162 5.98 10.93 18.87
N GLY A 163 6.79 10.34 18.00
CA GLY A 163 7.44 9.04 18.22
C GLY A 163 6.56 7.82 17.90
N PHE A 164 5.32 8.02 17.46
CA PHE A 164 4.40 6.95 17.05
C PHE A 164 4.09 7.04 15.56
N TYR A 165 3.82 5.89 14.92
CA TYR A 165 3.32 5.87 13.54
C TYR A 165 1.83 6.21 13.52
N GLN A 166 1.55 7.50 13.45
CA GLN A 166 0.21 8.07 13.41
C GLN A 166 0.23 9.30 12.49
N CYS A 167 -0.90 9.61 11.85
CA CYS A 167 -1.01 10.80 11.04
C CYS A 167 -2.43 11.37 11.09
N GLY A 168 -2.52 12.65 11.45
CA GLY A 168 -3.76 13.41 11.57
C GLY A 168 -4.44 13.29 12.95
N PRO A 169 -5.64 13.87 13.13
CA PRO A 169 -6.47 14.49 12.11
C PRO A 169 -5.90 15.82 11.59
N THR A 170 -5.83 15.96 10.26
CA THR A 170 -5.29 17.14 9.58
C THR A 170 -6.38 17.86 8.82
N SER A 171 -6.59 19.16 9.10
CA SER A 171 -7.58 19.97 8.37
C SER A 171 -7.21 20.12 6.91
N LEU A 172 -8.13 19.78 5.99
CA LEU A 172 -7.93 19.99 4.55
C LEU A 172 -7.72 21.47 4.22
N GLU A 173 -8.36 22.37 4.97
CA GLU A 173 -8.16 23.81 4.80
C GLU A 173 -6.74 24.25 5.19
N ALA A 174 -6.17 23.64 6.24
CA ALA A 174 -4.78 23.90 6.64
C ALA A 174 -3.79 23.38 5.58
N ILE A 175 -4.06 22.21 4.99
CA ILE A 175 -3.27 21.65 3.89
C ILE A 175 -3.33 22.60 2.69
N LYS A 176 -4.55 22.97 2.24
CA LYS A 176 -4.76 23.82 1.07
C LYS A 176 -4.09 25.18 1.18
N LYS A 177 -4.07 25.79 2.37
CA LYS A 177 -3.43 27.09 2.64
C LYS A 177 -1.94 27.03 2.99
N GLY A 178 -1.37 25.84 3.13
CA GLY A 178 0.04 25.68 3.46
C GLY A 178 0.37 26.02 4.93
N ASN A 179 -0.59 25.91 5.84
CA ASN A 179 -0.47 26.36 7.23
C ASN A 179 0.15 25.30 8.15
N VAL A 180 1.46 25.07 7.97
CA VAL A 180 2.24 24.05 8.69
C VAL A 180 2.25 24.21 10.22
N GLY A 181 1.96 25.41 10.75
CA GLY A 181 1.92 25.67 12.20
C GLY A 181 0.72 25.07 12.95
N TYR A 182 -0.18 24.38 12.25
CA TYR A 182 -1.33 23.71 12.85
C TYR A 182 -1.04 22.23 13.06
N ASN A 183 -1.55 21.70 14.18
CA ASN A 183 -1.61 20.27 14.40
C ASN A 183 -2.77 19.64 13.59
N TYR A 184 -2.68 18.38 13.15
CA TYR A 184 -1.53 17.46 13.21
C TYR A 184 -0.96 17.23 11.81
N ASP A 185 0.35 17.03 11.71
CA ASP A 185 1.05 16.51 10.51
C ASP A 185 0.79 17.26 9.19
N VAL A 186 0.47 18.56 9.28
CA VAL A 186 0.14 19.39 8.11
C VAL A 186 1.28 19.41 7.09
N ALA A 187 2.54 19.50 7.54
CA ALA A 187 3.70 19.46 6.65
C ALA A 187 3.77 18.17 5.82
N PHE A 188 3.57 17.02 6.47
CA PHE A 188 3.59 15.71 5.83
C PHE A 188 2.46 15.59 4.80
N MET A 189 1.25 15.99 5.19
CA MET A 189 0.09 15.96 4.30
C MET A 189 0.26 16.90 3.09
N ILE A 190 0.81 18.11 3.27
CA ILE A 190 1.15 19.01 2.15
C ILE A 190 2.17 18.34 1.21
N ALA A 191 3.23 17.74 1.75
CA ALA A 191 4.23 17.07 0.93
C ALA A 191 3.64 15.91 0.11
N SER A 192 2.71 15.14 0.68
CA SER A 192 2.06 14.03 -0.03
C SER A 192 1.22 14.46 -1.25
N VAL A 193 0.80 15.73 -1.33
CA VAL A 193 -0.07 16.24 -2.41
C VAL A 193 0.57 17.34 -3.26
N ASN A 194 1.64 17.98 -2.80
CA ASN A 194 2.24 19.16 -3.45
C ASN A 194 3.78 19.15 -3.47
N ALA A 195 4.43 18.01 -3.24
CA ALA A 195 5.90 17.94 -3.34
C ALA A 195 6.41 18.03 -4.79
N ASP A 196 7.52 18.76 -4.96
CA ASP A 196 8.27 18.78 -6.20
C ASP A 196 9.08 17.49 -6.38
N VAL A 197 8.99 16.88 -7.57
CA VAL A 197 9.86 15.77 -7.96
C VAL A 197 11.13 16.32 -8.60
N MET A 198 12.26 16.13 -7.95
CA MET A 198 13.57 16.57 -8.44
C MET A 198 14.41 15.38 -8.88
N ARG A 199 15.11 15.54 -10.01
CA ARG A 199 16.11 14.57 -10.46
C ARG A 199 17.51 15.15 -10.29
N TRP A 200 18.38 14.35 -9.71
CA TRP A 200 19.76 14.70 -9.39
C TRP A 200 20.71 13.77 -10.13
N LYS A 201 21.85 14.32 -10.54
CA LYS A 201 22.98 13.58 -11.11
C LYS A 201 24.16 13.73 -10.18
N GLU A 202 24.88 12.64 -9.94
CA GLU A 202 26.16 12.74 -9.23
C GLU A 202 27.13 13.62 -10.03
N ASP A 203 27.65 14.64 -9.36
CA ASP A 203 28.52 15.66 -9.94
C ASP A 203 29.59 16.02 -8.92
N LYS A 204 30.75 15.38 -9.06
CA LYS A 204 31.92 15.57 -8.19
C LYS A 204 32.50 16.99 -8.25
N THR A 205 32.07 17.81 -9.21
CA THR A 205 32.50 19.22 -9.31
C THR A 205 31.61 20.16 -8.52
N CYS A 206 30.42 19.71 -8.11
CA CYS A 206 29.53 20.47 -7.25
C CYS A 206 29.86 20.19 -5.78
N GLU A 207 29.79 21.22 -4.93
CA GLU A 207 30.06 21.11 -3.49
C GLU A 207 29.14 20.10 -2.80
N MET A 208 27.89 19.96 -3.25
CA MET A 208 26.95 18.97 -2.73
C MET A 208 27.18 17.55 -3.28
N GLY A 209 28.14 17.35 -4.19
CA GLY A 209 28.36 16.08 -4.89
C GLY A 209 27.28 15.71 -5.91
N TYR A 210 26.25 16.55 -6.06
CA TYR A 210 25.13 16.34 -6.98
C TYR A 210 24.73 17.64 -7.67
N SER A 211 24.35 17.56 -8.95
CA SER A 211 23.73 18.65 -9.70
C SER A 211 22.29 18.33 -10.08
N LYS A 212 21.42 19.34 -9.97
CA LYS A 212 20.00 19.24 -10.30
C LYS A 212 19.84 19.18 -11.83
N ILE A 213 19.19 18.13 -12.32
CA ILE A 213 18.92 17.91 -13.74
C ILE A 213 17.54 18.44 -14.13
N PHE A 214 16.56 18.26 -13.25
CA PHE A 214 15.16 18.48 -13.56
C PHE A 214 14.32 18.70 -12.29
N CYS A 215 13.20 19.40 -12.45
CA CYS A 215 12.20 19.65 -11.42
C CYS A 215 10.82 19.58 -12.04
N ASN A 216 10.00 18.62 -11.62
CA ASN A 216 8.57 18.60 -11.95
C ASN A 216 7.76 19.01 -10.72
N LYS A 217 7.09 20.15 -10.84
CA LYS A 217 6.31 20.73 -9.74
C LYS A 217 4.89 20.17 -9.64
N ASN A 218 4.39 19.57 -10.73
CA ASN A 218 2.98 19.21 -10.88
C ASN A 218 2.81 17.69 -11.01
N HIS A 219 3.80 16.91 -10.56
CA HIS A 219 3.76 15.44 -10.66
C HIS A 219 3.01 14.80 -9.51
N VAL A 220 3.16 15.34 -8.29
CA VAL A 220 2.56 14.80 -7.07
C VAL A 220 1.14 15.34 -6.90
N GLY A 221 0.24 14.51 -6.38
CA GLY A 221 -1.15 14.90 -6.09
C GLY A 221 -1.95 15.34 -7.31
N LYS A 222 -1.73 14.76 -8.49
CA LYS A 222 -2.43 15.13 -9.74
C LYS A 222 -3.94 15.02 -9.65
N ILE A 223 -4.43 13.96 -9.01
CA ILE A 223 -5.84 13.68 -8.85
C ILE A 223 -6.07 13.00 -7.51
N ILE A 224 -7.03 13.51 -6.74
CA ILE A 224 -7.45 12.95 -5.45
C ILE A 224 -8.93 12.63 -5.59
N LEU A 225 -9.25 11.35 -5.51
CA LEU A 225 -10.59 10.84 -5.76
C LEU A 225 -11.19 10.27 -4.48
N THR A 226 -12.50 10.44 -4.35
CA THR A 226 -13.32 9.67 -3.42
C THR A 226 -14.52 9.08 -4.15
N LYS A 227 -15.21 8.13 -3.53
CA LYS A 227 -16.45 7.59 -4.08
C LYS A 227 -17.56 8.63 -3.95
N GLN A 228 -18.26 8.92 -5.03
CA GLN A 228 -19.42 9.79 -5.06
C GLN A 228 -20.55 9.17 -4.19
N PRO A 229 -21.15 9.95 -3.29
CA PRO A 229 -22.32 9.53 -2.54
C PRO A 229 -23.47 9.14 -3.49
N PHE A 230 -24.19 8.07 -3.14
CA PHE A 230 -25.41 7.60 -3.83
C PHE A 230 -25.25 7.11 -5.28
N LEU A 231 -24.06 7.19 -5.87
CA LEU A 231 -23.76 6.61 -7.17
C LEU A 231 -22.92 5.33 -6.99
N PHE A 232 -23.28 4.24 -7.64
CA PHE A 232 -22.53 2.98 -7.59
C PHE A 232 -22.28 2.49 -9.00
N ASP A 233 -21.03 2.50 -9.42
CA ASP A 233 -20.59 1.99 -10.72
C ASP A 233 -19.51 0.94 -10.50
N PRO A 234 -19.88 -0.34 -10.24
CA PRO A 234 -18.93 -1.38 -9.88
C PRO A 234 -17.97 -1.74 -11.04
N ASN A 235 -18.35 -1.41 -12.27
CA ASN A 235 -17.65 -1.83 -13.49
C ASN A 235 -17.03 -0.64 -14.24
N GLY A 236 -17.10 0.55 -13.67
CA GLY A 236 -16.67 1.77 -14.33
C GLY A 236 -16.19 2.82 -13.34
N ASP A 237 -16.05 4.02 -13.88
CA ASP A 237 -15.38 5.13 -13.24
C ASP A 237 -16.34 6.28 -12.93
N LYS A 238 -17.65 6.05 -13.12
CA LYS A 238 -18.66 7.11 -13.01
C LYS A 238 -18.93 7.51 -11.57
N ASP A 239 -18.68 6.63 -10.61
CA ASP A 239 -18.84 6.93 -9.18
C ASP A 239 -17.61 7.60 -8.56
N ARG A 240 -16.70 8.13 -9.38
CA ARG A 240 -15.55 8.92 -8.91
C ARG A 240 -15.94 10.38 -8.70
N LEU A 241 -15.61 10.91 -7.53
CA LEU A 241 -15.69 12.33 -7.22
C LEU A 241 -14.26 12.88 -7.05
N ASP A 242 -13.89 13.84 -7.90
CA ASP A 242 -12.63 14.56 -7.78
C ASP A 242 -12.71 15.61 -6.66
N ILE A 243 -11.85 15.45 -5.66
CA ILE A 243 -11.73 16.34 -4.50
C ILE A 243 -10.37 17.03 -4.43
N THR A 244 -9.60 17.05 -5.52
CA THR A 244 -8.25 17.65 -5.57
C THR A 244 -8.25 19.11 -5.13
N CYS A 245 -9.28 19.87 -5.52
CA CYS A 245 -9.45 21.28 -5.17
C CYS A 245 -9.69 21.55 -3.66
N HIS A 246 -9.99 20.51 -2.88
CA HIS A 246 -10.09 20.58 -1.43
C HIS A 246 -8.73 20.44 -0.74
N TYR A 247 -7.76 19.80 -1.39
CA TYR A 247 -6.41 19.60 -0.83
C TYR A 247 -5.43 20.67 -1.29
N LYS A 248 -5.56 21.16 -2.53
CA LYS A 248 -4.66 22.18 -3.06
C LYS A 248 -5.35 23.13 -4.03
N PRO A 249 -4.86 24.37 -4.17
CA PRO A 249 -5.29 25.26 -5.24
C PRO A 249 -4.93 24.69 -6.62
N LYS A 250 -5.47 25.29 -7.68
CA LYS A 250 -5.19 24.86 -9.05
C LYS A 250 -3.70 25.02 -9.36
N GLU A 251 -3.11 24.00 -9.96
CA GLU A 251 -1.72 24.03 -10.45
C GLU A 251 -1.45 25.27 -11.30
N GLU A 252 -0.26 25.85 -11.14
CA GLU A 252 0.19 27.07 -11.83
C GLU A 252 -0.61 28.36 -11.47
N SER A 253 -1.48 28.32 -10.46
CA SER A 253 -2.16 29.53 -9.94
C SER A 253 -1.28 30.30 -8.95
N GLU A 254 -1.56 31.60 -8.78
CA GLU A 254 -0.89 32.41 -7.75
C GLU A 254 -1.17 31.89 -6.33
N GLU A 255 -2.38 31.40 -6.09
CA GLU A 255 -2.80 30.82 -4.80
C GLU A 255 -1.98 29.57 -4.44
N GLU A 256 -1.75 28.68 -5.41
CA GLU A 256 -0.89 27.49 -5.24
C GLU A 256 0.52 27.92 -4.80
N ARG A 257 1.10 28.89 -5.51
CA ARG A 257 2.46 29.36 -5.25
C ARG A 257 2.59 30.05 -3.90
N LEU A 258 1.59 30.82 -3.49
CA LEU A 258 1.55 31.44 -2.16
C LEU A 258 1.40 30.40 -1.05
N SER A 259 0.54 29.41 -1.23
CA SER A 259 0.34 28.30 -0.29
C SER A 259 1.64 27.50 -0.08
N LEU A 260 2.34 27.16 -1.17
CA LEU A 260 3.61 26.45 -1.09
C LEU A 260 4.71 27.30 -0.41
N LEU A 261 4.80 28.60 -0.75
CA LEU A 261 5.75 29.51 -0.10
C LEU A 261 5.48 29.63 1.41
N ASN A 262 4.22 29.65 1.82
CA ASN A 262 3.81 29.66 3.22
C ASN A 262 4.28 28.40 3.95
N ALA A 263 4.07 27.23 3.35
CA ALA A 263 4.52 25.95 3.90
C ALA A 263 6.05 25.84 4.01
N VAL A 264 6.76 26.31 2.97
CA VAL A 264 8.23 26.34 2.93
C VAL A 264 8.80 27.27 3.99
N ARG A 265 8.15 28.40 4.28
CA ARG A 265 8.56 29.30 5.39
C ARG A 265 8.50 28.59 6.74
N GLY A 266 7.57 27.66 6.94
CA GLY A 266 7.46 26.83 8.14
C GLY A 266 8.47 25.68 8.22
N THR A 267 9.15 25.34 7.11
CA THR A 267 9.95 24.10 7.01
C THR A 267 11.42 24.39 6.65
N ALA A 268 12.33 24.24 7.61
CA ALA A 268 13.75 24.58 7.42
C ALA A 268 14.44 23.81 6.29
N ALA A 269 14.11 22.53 6.09
CA ALA A 269 14.68 21.71 5.01
C ALA A 269 14.26 22.23 3.62
N ALA A 270 12.99 22.58 3.45
CA ALA A 270 12.45 23.06 2.18
C ALA A 270 13.06 24.40 1.75
N LYS A 271 13.41 25.28 2.70
CA LYS A 271 14.09 26.56 2.44
C LYS A 271 15.44 26.39 1.73
N LYS A 272 16.19 25.33 2.07
CA LYS A 272 17.52 25.07 1.48
C LYS A 272 17.42 24.60 0.02
N ILE A 273 16.31 23.95 -0.33
CA ILE A 273 16.13 23.25 -1.61
C ILE A 273 15.46 24.16 -2.66
N LEU A 274 14.55 25.04 -2.24
CA LEU A 274 13.78 25.91 -3.14
C LEU A 274 14.59 27.13 -3.67
N CYS A 275 15.89 27.21 -3.37
CA CYS A 275 16.76 28.22 -3.98
C CYS A 275 16.80 28.04 -5.52
N PRO A 276 16.75 29.14 -6.30
CA PRO A 276 16.53 29.07 -7.74
C PRO A 276 17.79 28.56 -8.46
N ALA A 277 17.94 27.25 -8.59
CA ALA A 277 18.85 26.67 -9.55
C ALA A 277 18.29 26.87 -10.97
N ARG A 278 19.15 27.34 -11.87
CA ARG A 278 18.91 27.66 -13.29
C ARG A 278 17.84 26.78 -13.93
N THR A 279 16.84 27.43 -14.51
CA THR A 279 15.75 26.83 -15.28
C THR A 279 16.30 26.00 -16.45
N CYS A 280 16.29 24.67 -16.31
CA CYS A 280 16.41 23.76 -17.43
C CYS A 280 15.05 23.66 -18.14
N ASN A 281 14.78 24.61 -19.04
CA ASN A 281 13.61 24.56 -19.91
C ASN A 281 13.77 23.43 -20.94
N GLY A 282 13.15 22.29 -20.66
CA GLY A 282 13.05 21.17 -21.58
C GLY A 282 12.00 20.17 -21.11
N ARG A 283 10.72 20.45 -21.36
CA ARG A 283 9.69 19.39 -21.41
C ARG A 283 9.93 18.62 -22.71
N HIS A 284 10.33 17.36 -22.61
CA HIS A 284 10.54 16.47 -23.75
C HIS A 284 10.25 15.04 -23.34
N GLY A 285 9.55 14.30 -24.20
CA GLY A 285 9.47 12.84 -24.19
C GLY A 285 8.27 12.21 -23.49
N VAL A 286 7.04 12.42 -24.02
CA VAL A 286 5.88 11.60 -23.65
C VAL A 286 6.11 10.17 -24.16
N CYS A 287 6.21 9.19 -23.26
CA CYS A 287 5.97 7.79 -23.60
C CYS A 287 4.45 7.62 -23.68
N SER A 288 3.89 7.56 -24.89
CA SER A 288 2.50 7.14 -25.04
C SER A 288 2.49 5.62 -25.01
N THR A 289 2.18 5.05 -23.86
CA THR A 289 1.97 3.60 -23.78
C THR A 289 0.48 3.34 -23.77
N ASP A 290 0.00 2.68 -24.82
CA ASP A 290 -1.38 2.21 -24.91
C ASP A 290 -1.74 1.31 -23.72
N LYS A 291 -3.04 1.08 -23.49
CA LYS A 291 -3.51 0.11 -22.49
C LYS A 291 -3.03 -1.31 -22.85
N ILE A 292 -1.87 -1.71 -22.33
CA ILE A 292 -1.26 -3.02 -22.61
C ILE A 292 -2.02 -4.11 -21.85
N LYS A 293 -2.52 -5.11 -22.56
CA LYS A 293 -3.08 -6.32 -21.94
C LYS A 293 -1.98 -7.33 -21.68
N ILE A 294 -2.13 -8.09 -20.59
CA ILE A 294 -1.21 -9.17 -20.24
C ILE A 294 -1.09 -10.19 -21.38
N GLY A 295 0.14 -10.59 -21.69
CA GLY A 295 0.45 -11.53 -22.77
C GLY A 295 0.62 -10.90 -24.15
N GLN A 296 0.43 -9.58 -24.30
CA GLN A 296 0.71 -8.87 -25.56
C GLN A 296 2.17 -8.41 -25.63
N ASN A 297 2.74 -8.47 -26.83
CA ASN A 297 3.99 -7.78 -27.14
C ASN A 297 3.69 -6.28 -27.31
N PHE A 298 4.62 -5.43 -26.89
CA PHE A 298 4.50 -3.99 -27.06
C PHE A 298 5.86 -3.36 -27.32
N THR A 299 5.90 -2.09 -27.68
CA THR A 299 7.15 -1.36 -27.93
C THR A 299 7.08 0.00 -27.28
N VAL A 300 8.07 0.30 -26.46
CA VAL A 300 8.24 1.62 -25.87
C VAL A 300 9.14 2.45 -26.77
N VAL A 301 8.78 3.70 -27.02
CA VAL A 301 9.50 4.58 -27.94
C VAL A 301 9.83 5.91 -27.26
N VAL A 302 11.10 6.30 -27.31
CA VAL A 302 11.56 7.62 -26.88
C VAL A 302 11.95 8.44 -28.10
N ASN A 303 11.35 9.63 -28.23
CA ASN A 303 11.68 10.60 -29.26
C ASN A 303 12.72 11.60 -28.73
N ILE A 304 13.87 11.67 -29.38
CA ILE A 304 14.97 12.56 -29.03
C ILE A 304 15.04 13.64 -30.09
N LYS A 305 14.93 14.92 -29.71
CA LYS A 305 15.00 16.06 -30.64
C LYS A 305 16.19 16.97 -30.33
N ASN A 306 17.09 17.15 -31.28
CA ASN A 306 18.16 18.14 -31.18
C ASN A 306 17.57 19.52 -31.49
N LYS A 307 17.48 20.41 -30.50
CA LYS A 307 16.99 21.79 -30.67
C LYS A 307 18.11 22.80 -30.97
N SER A 308 19.36 22.34 -31.08
CA SER A 308 20.48 23.21 -31.39
C SER A 308 20.70 23.33 -32.89
N ASP A 309 21.43 24.37 -33.26
CA ASP A 309 21.94 24.67 -34.60
C ASP A 309 23.20 23.85 -34.95
N LYS A 310 23.72 23.05 -34.01
CA LYS A 310 24.94 22.24 -34.16
C LYS A 310 24.63 20.76 -34.20
N VAL A 311 25.51 19.99 -34.84
CA VAL A 311 25.51 18.53 -34.73
C VAL A 311 25.83 18.14 -33.29
N ARG A 312 25.11 17.15 -32.75
CA ARG A 312 25.28 16.66 -31.36
C ARG A 312 25.34 15.14 -31.32
N HIS A 313 26.25 14.61 -30.52
CA HIS A 313 26.34 13.16 -30.26
C HIS A 313 25.61 12.81 -28.98
N VAL A 314 24.51 12.06 -29.10
CA VAL A 314 23.65 11.70 -27.97
C VAL A 314 23.78 10.21 -27.69
N LYS A 315 24.11 9.87 -26.45
CA LYS A 315 24.02 8.50 -25.91
C LYS A 315 22.70 8.37 -25.16
N CYS A 316 21.89 7.37 -25.51
CA CYS A 316 20.58 7.14 -24.91
C CYS A 316 20.45 5.70 -24.42
N ALA A 317 19.74 5.50 -23.31
CA ALA A 317 19.33 4.20 -22.83
C ALA A 317 17.86 4.22 -22.43
N LEU A 318 17.16 3.13 -22.73
CA LEU A 318 15.77 2.87 -22.39
C LEU A 318 15.70 1.54 -21.65
N PHE A 319 15.02 1.52 -20.51
CA PHE A 319 15.01 0.39 -19.59
C PHE A 319 13.60 0.15 -19.04
N ALA A 320 13.19 -1.11 -18.91
CA ALA A 320 11.91 -1.51 -18.33
C ALA A 320 12.10 -2.45 -17.12
N ALA A 321 11.36 -2.19 -16.04
CA ALA A 321 11.33 -3.02 -14.84
C ALA A 321 9.90 -3.23 -14.34
N SER A 322 9.63 -4.37 -13.73
CA SER A 322 8.44 -4.48 -12.87
C SER A 322 8.67 -3.74 -11.55
N VAL A 323 7.61 -3.14 -11.03
CA VAL A 323 7.64 -2.36 -9.77
C VAL A 323 6.45 -2.73 -8.90
N TYR A 324 6.63 -2.65 -7.58
CA TYR A 324 5.50 -2.68 -6.65
C TYR A 324 4.72 -1.37 -6.72
N TYR A 325 3.48 -1.34 -6.22
CA TYR A 325 2.66 -0.12 -6.19
C TYR A 325 3.30 1.02 -5.38
N THR A 326 4.20 0.68 -4.45
CA THR A 326 5.01 1.63 -3.68
C THR A 326 6.13 2.28 -4.49
N GLY A 327 6.35 1.85 -5.74
CA GLY A 327 7.43 2.31 -6.62
C GLY A 327 8.75 1.56 -6.45
N VAL A 328 8.85 0.62 -5.50
CA VAL A 328 10.03 -0.21 -5.30
C VAL A 328 10.26 -1.10 -6.53
N LYS A 329 11.49 -1.05 -7.08
CA LYS A 329 11.90 -1.89 -8.22
C LYS A 329 11.91 -3.36 -7.81
N ALA A 330 11.28 -4.20 -8.64
CA ALA A 330 11.24 -5.64 -8.41
C ALA A 330 12.20 -6.39 -9.35
N LYS A 331 11.83 -6.58 -10.62
CA LYS A 331 12.63 -7.38 -11.58
C LYS A 331 12.95 -6.58 -12.83
N HIS A 332 14.18 -6.70 -13.30
CA HIS A 332 14.63 -6.16 -14.59
C HIS A 332 13.97 -6.93 -15.74
N ILE A 333 13.24 -6.24 -16.62
CA ILE A 333 12.61 -6.86 -17.80
C ILE A 333 13.62 -6.88 -18.95
N THR A 334 13.92 -5.70 -19.51
CA THR A 334 14.80 -5.54 -20.66
C THR A 334 15.38 -4.12 -20.73
N ARG A 335 16.45 -3.94 -21.51
CA ARG A 335 17.17 -2.68 -21.70
C ARG A 335 17.68 -2.56 -23.13
N GLN A 336 17.59 -1.36 -23.68
CA GLN A 336 18.15 -0.99 -24.98
C GLN A 336 19.01 0.27 -24.85
N GLU A 337 20.12 0.32 -25.57
CA GLU A 337 20.97 1.50 -25.69
C GLU A 337 21.10 1.92 -27.15
N GLY A 338 21.42 3.19 -27.36
CA GLY A 338 21.64 3.76 -28.69
C GLY A 338 22.57 4.97 -28.63
N GLN A 339 23.35 5.15 -29.69
CA GLN A 339 24.16 6.35 -29.89
C GLN A 339 23.78 6.97 -31.22
N PHE A 340 23.51 8.27 -31.21
CA PHE A 340 22.98 9.00 -32.36
C PHE A 340 23.87 10.21 -32.67
N GLU A 341 24.19 10.39 -33.94
CA GLU A 341 24.69 11.66 -34.47
C GLU A 341 23.50 12.49 -34.94
N MET A 342 23.12 13.48 -34.14
CA MET A 342 21.93 14.27 -34.39
C MET A 342 22.26 15.54 -35.16
N LYS A 343 21.77 15.63 -36.40
CA LYS A 343 21.81 16.86 -37.20
C LYS A 343 21.02 18.00 -36.51
N PRO A 344 21.32 19.27 -36.81
CA PRO A 344 20.56 20.41 -36.28
C PRO A 344 19.05 20.24 -36.52
N ASN A 345 18.24 20.51 -35.49
CA ASN A 345 16.76 20.40 -35.55
C ASN A 345 16.19 19.00 -35.88
N SER A 346 17.02 17.96 -35.97
CA SER A 346 16.58 16.58 -36.26
C SER A 346 15.95 15.89 -35.06
N THR A 347 15.18 14.84 -35.34
CA THR A 347 14.57 13.96 -34.34
C THR A 347 14.93 12.52 -34.65
N GLU A 348 15.40 11.79 -33.63
CA GLU A 348 15.74 10.37 -33.69
C GLU A 348 14.89 9.60 -32.68
N GLN A 349 14.78 8.28 -32.86
CA GLN A 349 13.98 7.42 -31.99
C GLN A 349 14.79 6.25 -31.45
N LEU A 350 14.67 6.00 -30.14
CA LEU A 350 15.09 4.74 -29.54
C LEU A 350 13.85 3.90 -29.23
N ARG A 351 13.83 2.65 -29.69
CA ARG A 351 12.72 1.72 -29.51
C ARG A 351 13.14 0.54 -28.65
N LEU A 352 12.32 0.19 -27.67
CA LEU A 352 12.48 -0.98 -26.81
C LEU A 352 11.29 -1.93 -27.06
N PRO A 353 11.42 -2.89 -28.00
CA PRO A 353 10.42 -3.93 -28.17
C PRO A 353 10.47 -4.88 -26.97
N ILE A 354 9.32 -5.22 -26.42
CA ILE A 354 9.18 -6.12 -25.28
C ILE A 354 8.18 -7.21 -25.64
N LYS A 355 8.64 -8.46 -25.65
CA LYS A 355 7.79 -9.62 -25.90
C LYS A 355 7.18 -10.16 -24.62
N ALA A 356 6.06 -10.87 -24.75
CA ALA A 356 5.31 -11.45 -23.63
C ALA A 356 6.15 -12.36 -22.74
N ASP A 357 6.94 -13.24 -23.34
CA ASP A 357 7.86 -14.16 -22.67
C ASP A 357 8.95 -13.44 -21.85
N GLU A 358 9.31 -12.20 -22.20
CA GLU A 358 10.33 -11.43 -21.48
C GLU A 358 9.83 -10.83 -20.16
N TYR A 359 8.52 -10.64 -19.99
CA TYR A 359 7.96 -9.96 -18.80
C TYR A 359 6.99 -10.79 -17.96
N LEU A 360 6.35 -11.83 -18.50
CA LEU A 360 5.24 -12.52 -17.82
C LEU A 360 5.65 -13.13 -16.45
N ASP A 361 6.83 -13.74 -16.37
CA ASP A 361 7.41 -14.34 -15.15
C ASP A 361 8.01 -13.29 -14.19
N LYS A 362 8.16 -12.06 -14.67
CA LYS A 362 8.75 -10.92 -13.94
C LYS A 362 7.71 -9.98 -13.36
N LEU A 363 6.44 -10.11 -13.75
CA LEU A 363 5.36 -9.30 -13.19
C LEU A 363 5.17 -9.59 -11.69
N VAL A 364 5.01 -8.52 -10.91
CA VAL A 364 4.71 -8.58 -9.47
C VAL A 364 3.27 -8.19 -9.19
N GLU A 365 2.92 -8.01 -7.91
CA GLU A 365 1.59 -7.57 -7.49
C GLU A 365 1.14 -6.30 -8.23
N TYR A 366 -0.15 -6.25 -8.59
CA TYR A 366 -0.75 -5.21 -9.43
C TYR A 366 -0.20 -5.08 -10.86
N CYS A 367 0.83 -5.83 -11.26
CA CYS A 367 1.38 -5.83 -12.63
C CYS A 367 1.83 -4.44 -13.12
N ASN A 368 2.38 -3.64 -12.21
CA ASN A 368 2.94 -2.34 -12.56
C ASN A 368 4.32 -2.50 -13.19
N MET A 369 4.58 -1.71 -14.23
CA MET A 369 5.84 -1.63 -14.94
C MET A 369 6.30 -0.18 -14.95
N LYS A 370 7.61 0.04 -14.77
CA LYS A 370 8.23 1.35 -14.92
C LYS A 370 9.27 1.34 -16.03
N ILE A 371 9.18 2.34 -16.88
CA ILE A 371 10.11 2.68 -17.95
C ILE A 371 11.03 3.79 -17.45
N TYR A 372 12.31 3.67 -17.76
CA TYR A 372 13.31 4.69 -17.51
C TYR A 372 14.01 5.04 -18.83
N ALA A 373 14.05 6.32 -19.15
CA ALA A 373 14.74 6.85 -20.30
C ALA A 373 15.83 7.80 -19.83
N ILE A 374 17.04 7.68 -20.37
CA ILE A 374 18.13 8.61 -20.12
C ILE A 374 18.83 8.94 -21.43
N ALA A 375 19.15 10.21 -21.65
CA ALA A 375 19.88 10.69 -22.82
C ALA A 375 20.96 11.67 -22.36
N THR A 376 22.20 11.49 -22.80
CA THR A 376 23.31 12.38 -22.48
C THR A 376 23.97 12.88 -23.76
N VAL A 377 24.09 14.20 -23.87
CA VAL A 377 24.83 14.87 -24.93
C VAL A 377 26.32 14.82 -24.58
N THR A 378 27.13 14.29 -25.48
CA THR A 378 28.54 13.98 -25.21
C THR A 378 29.36 15.26 -25.00
N GLU A 379 29.11 16.29 -25.80
CA GLU A 379 29.90 17.53 -25.83
C GLU A 379 29.58 18.44 -24.64
N THR A 380 28.30 18.60 -24.32
CA THR A 380 27.87 19.50 -23.23
C THR A 380 27.75 18.79 -21.89
N ARG A 381 27.83 17.45 -21.88
CA ARG A 381 27.53 16.58 -20.73
C ARG A 381 26.13 16.78 -20.14
N GLN A 382 25.25 17.47 -20.88
CA GLN A 382 23.86 17.65 -20.50
C GLN A 382 23.16 16.30 -20.52
N THR A 383 22.52 15.95 -19.42
CA THR A 383 21.73 14.73 -19.30
C THR A 383 20.26 15.11 -19.19
N TRP A 384 19.42 14.39 -19.91
CA TRP A 384 17.98 14.34 -19.71
C TRP A 384 17.64 12.95 -19.21
N ALA A 385 16.71 12.85 -18.27
CA ALA A 385 16.21 11.58 -17.78
C ALA A 385 14.72 11.71 -17.50
N ASP A 386 13.94 10.70 -17.87
CA ASP A 386 12.53 10.59 -17.58
C ASP A 386 12.10 9.17 -17.23
N GLU A 387 10.97 9.07 -16.55
CA GLU A 387 10.39 7.81 -16.14
C GLU A 387 8.88 7.86 -16.34
N ASP A 388 8.31 6.71 -16.68
CA ASP A 388 6.88 6.55 -16.86
C ASP A 388 6.47 5.19 -16.32
N ASP A 389 5.31 5.10 -15.68
CA ASP A 389 4.79 3.85 -15.15
C ASP A 389 3.39 3.58 -15.66
N PHE A 390 3.10 2.29 -15.85
CA PHE A 390 1.80 1.84 -16.32
C PHE A 390 1.49 0.46 -15.75
N GLN A 391 0.20 0.14 -15.72
CA GLN A 391 -0.30 -1.16 -15.33
C GLN A 391 -0.54 -2.04 -16.54
N VAL A 392 -0.02 -3.27 -16.52
CA VAL A 392 -0.40 -4.31 -17.48
C VAL A 392 -1.77 -4.86 -17.09
N LEU A 393 -2.75 -4.72 -17.98
CA LEU A 393 -4.14 -5.04 -17.70
C LEU A 393 -4.40 -6.55 -17.73
N LYS A 394 -5.00 -7.05 -16.65
CA LYS A 394 -5.52 -8.42 -16.57
C LYS A 394 -6.91 -8.52 -17.19
N PRO A 395 -7.34 -9.71 -17.65
CA PRO A 395 -8.73 -9.93 -18.01
C PRO A 395 -9.65 -9.74 -16.80
N ASN A 396 -10.87 -9.28 -17.07
CA ASN A 396 -11.90 -9.13 -16.05
C ASN A 396 -12.49 -10.50 -15.69
N ILE A 397 -12.88 -10.68 -14.43
CA ILE A 397 -13.66 -11.83 -13.97
C ILE A 397 -15.13 -11.43 -14.00
N GLU A 398 -15.94 -12.15 -14.79
CA GLU A 398 -17.40 -12.00 -14.78
C GLU A 398 -18.02 -12.99 -13.80
N ILE A 399 -18.73 -12.48 -12.80
CA ILE A 399 -19.47 -13.30 -11.84
C ILE A 399 -20.94 -13.27 -12.26
N ARG A 400 -21.50 -14.44 -12.57
CA ARG A 400 -22.91 -14.62 -12.90
C ARG A 400 -23.58 -15.48 -11.84
N ARG A 401 -24.80 -15.11 -11.45
CA ARG A 401 -25.64 -15.94 -10.59
C ARG A 401 -26.47 -16.86 -11.47
N SER A 402 -26.35 -18.17 -11.27
CA SER A 402 -27.28 -19.13 -11.87
C SER A 402 -28.66 -18.94 -11.24
N GLY A 403 -29.66 -18.69 -12.08
CA GLY A 403 -31.07 -18.62 -11.71
C GLY A 403 -31.69 -20.00 -11.51
#